data_AF-A0A1J5DIH9-F1
#
_entry.id   AF-A0A1J5DIH9-F1
#
_cell.length_a   1.000
_cell.length_b   1.000
_cell.length_c   1.000
_cell.angle_alpha   90.00
_cell.angle_beta   90.00
_cell.angle_gamma   90.00
#
_symmetry.space_group_name_H-M   'P 1'
#
loop_
_entity.id
_entity.type
_entity.pdbx_description
1 polymer ?
#
loop_
_entity_poly.entity_id
_entity_poly.type
_entity_poly.pdbx_seq_one_letter_code
_entity_poly.pdbx_strand_id
1 'polypeptide(L)'
;MRTASSTKTLFVLTSALCFGLLALAACLSDPQPDIPQDAVITYETVRLQVGEEQNQTTTSGLTSDFATLGQPLVGDQSEVRALALNATIHANLLLYETLATVEFISKFPASAKTDDSWIWANTEQGLSNRFTLGDRGDGPEGHLYTYSFQRKASTEGEDAFATVFDGAVERVDEPWDSPRVRPGQGIIRYDFDNIKRFDARQASGTVAVAFRVRKGVRQVRVFIRNLQDNTMLNPLTAAYEYVQRPGEGGEFQFRAEADFMNDGLPFEDLDVRLEWLPNGTGRALSVVTRGSIPVEEIVVHECWNTGGKTVWLQTEPELAEVIGGAETDCDAALQNLVIDRPLIETPTDADPAIPGPYPGE
;
A
#
# COMPACT_ATOMS: atom_id res chain seq x y z
N MET A 1 1.97 18.60 30.41
CA MET A 1 0.85 19.35 29.78
C MET A 1 1.36 20.00 28.50
N ARG A 2 0.52 20.00 27.46
CA ARG A 2 0.79 20.26 26.02
C ARG A 2 1.37 19.07 25.25
N THR A 3 0.50 18.10 24.99
CA THR A 3 0.55 17.21 23.83
C THR A 3 0.42 18.05 22.55
N ALA A 4 1.50 18.14 21.79
CA ALA A 4 1.46 18.66 20.42
C ALA A 4 0.94 17.54 19.49
N SER A 5 -0.38 17.40 19.44
CA SER A 5 -1.10 16.61 18.42
C SER A 5 -1.34 17.50 17.19
N SER A 6 -0.30 17.82 16.43
CA SER A 6 -0.42 18.64 15.22
C SER A 6 0.75 18.39 14.28
N THR A 7 0.59 17.42 13.37
CA THR A 7 1.07 17.43 11.96
C THR A 7 1.07 16.00 11.41
N LYS A 8 -0.06 15.51 10.89
CA LYS A 8 -0.07 14.37 9.94
C LYS A 8 -1.09 14.55 8.79
N THR A 9 -2.06 15.44 8.95
CA THR A 9 -3.07 15.82 7.92
C THR A 9 -2.54 16.79 6.83
N LEU A 10 -1.23 17.04 6.75
CA LEU A 10 -0.69 18.11 5.89
C LEU A 10 -0.48 17.67 4.43
N PHE A 11 -0.35 16.38 4.12
CA PHE A 11 -0.27 15.93 2.72
C PHE A 11 -1.64 16.02 2.02
N VAL A 12 -2.70 15.61 2.74
CA VAL A 12 -4.09 15.52 2.27
C VAL A 12 -4.67 16.88 1.83
N LEU A 13 -4.41 17.94 2.60
CA LEU A 13 -4.99 19.26 2.34
C LEU A 13 -4.19 20.06 1.30
N THR A 14 -2.87 19.91 1.27
CA THR A 14 -2.03 20.73 0.37
C THR A 14 -2.15 20.24 -1.08
N SER A 15 -2.26 18.93 -1.29
CA SER A 15 -2.49 18.32 -2.61
C SER A 15 -3.88 18.66 -3.15
N ALA A 16 -4.96 18.45 -2.37
CA ALA A 16 -6.33 18.73 -2.82
C ALA A 16 -6.58 20.22 -3.16
N LEU A 17 -5.95 21.17 -2.43
CA LEU A 17 -6.01 22.59 -2.76
C LEU A 17 -5.27 22.93 -4.06
N CYS A 18 -4.09 22.34 -4.30
CA CYS A 18 -3.35 22.51 -5.56
C CYS A 18 -4.17 22.00 -6.77
N PHE A 19 -4.94 20.92 -6.58
CA PHE A 19 -5.77 20.32 -7.63
C PHE A 19 -7.08 21.08 -7.89
N GLY A 20 -7.69 21.69 -6.88
CA GLY A 20 -8.85 22.57 -7.07
C GLY A 20 -8.56 23.80 -7.94
N LEU A 21 -7.31 24.26 -7.96
CA LEU A 21 -6.87 25.40 -8.78
C LEU A 21 -6.51 25.01 -10.22
N LEU A 22 -6.19 23.73 -10.48
CA LEU A 22 -6.02 23.20 -11.85
C LEU A 22 -7.31 23.31 -12.68
N ALA A 23 -8.47 23.23 -12.02
CA ALA A 23 -9.79 23.33 -12.64
C ALA A 23 -10.13 24.72 -13.23
N LEU A 24 -9.60 25.79 -12.65
CA LEU A 24 -10.03 27.16 -12.97
C LEU A 24 -9.30 27.78 -14.18
N ALA A 25 -8.18 27.19 -14.61
CA ALA A 25 -7.41 27.67 -15.76
C ALA A 25 -8.01 27.26 -17.12
N ALA A 26 -9.01 26.37 -17.14
CA ALA A 26 -9.51 25.70 -18.35
C ALA A 26 -10.74 26.35 -19.01
N CYS A 27 -11.25 27.49 -18.52
CA CYS A 27 -12.54 28.04 -18.96
C CYS A 27 -12.55 28.75 -20.34
N LEU A 28 -11.57 28.56 -21.24
CA LEU A 28 -11.43 29.43 -22.44
C LEU A 28 -11.09 28.78 -23.80
N SER A 29 -11.20 27.47 -24.00
CA SER A 29 -10.97 26.90 -25.34
C SER A 29 -11.89 25.73 -25.71
N ASP A 30 -11.97 25.47 -27.02
CA ASP A 30 -12.79 24.50 -27.78
C ASP A 30 -13.25 23.24 -27.03
N PRO A 31 -14.40 22.63 -27.42
CA PRO A 31 -14.85 21.36 -26.86
C PRO A 31 -13.73 20.32 -26.92
N GLN A 32 -13.19 20.01 -25.76
CA GLN A 32 -12.15 19.00 -25.60
C GLN A 32 -12.81 17.62 -25.80
N PRO A 33 -12.22 16.72 -26.61
CA PRO A 33 -12.70 15.35 -26.69
C PRO A 33 -12.66 14.70 -25.31
N ASP A 34 -13.72 13.97 -24.96
CA ASP A 34 -13.90 13.39 -23.65
C ASP A 34 -12.70 12.51 -23.27
N ILE A 35 -12.18 12.71 -22.05
CA ILE A 35 -11.25 11.77 -21.44
C ILE A 35 -12.02 10.45 -21.27
N PRO A 36 -11.46 9.31 -21.71
CA PRO A 36 -12.15 8.04 -21.57
C PRO A 36 -12.49 7.83 -20.09
N GLN A 37 -13.79 7.76 -19.77
CA GLN A 37 -14.26 7.65 -18.38
C GLN A 37 -13.80 6.35 -17.71
N ASP A 38 -13.39 5.39 -18.53
CA ASP A 38 -12.79 4.10 -18.20
C ASP A 38 -11.26 4.15 -18.09
N ALA A 39 -10.59 5.22 -18.53
CA ALA A 39 -9.13 5.35 -18.44
C ALA A 39 -8.63 5.36 -17.00
N VAL A 40 -9.45 5.78 -16.03
CA VAL A 40 -9.04 5.91 -14.63
C VAL A 40 -9.45 4.67 -13.83
N ILE A 41 -8.48 3.99 -13.22
CA ILE A 41 -8.78 2.98 -12.19
C ILE A 41 -9.25 3.67 -10.91
N THR A 42 -10.30 3.11 -10.32
CA THR A 42 -10.87 3.60 -9.07
C THR A 42 -10.23 2.93 -7.87
N TYR A 43 -10.13 3.64 -6.75
CA TYR A 43 -9.64 3.07 -5.48
C TYR A 43 -10.33 1.74 -5.10
N GLU A 44 -11.64 1.64 -5.29
CA GLU A 44 -12.42 0.43 -4.98
C GLU A 44 -11.99 -0.82 -5.80
N THR A 45 -11.27 -0.64 -6.91
CA THR A 45 -10.65 -1.73 -7.65
C THR A 45 -9.55 -2.38 -6.81
N VAL A 46 -8.62 -1.56 -6.30
CA VAL A 46 -7.36 -2.01 -5.67
C VAL A 46 -7.42 -2.01 -4.14
N ARG A 47 -8.56 -1.65 -3.55
CA ARG A 47 -8.73 -1.61 -2.10
C ARG A 47 -8.54 -2.99 -1.49
N LEU A 48 -7.64 -3.05 -0.50
CA LEU A 48 -7.36 -4.22 0.32
C LEU A 48 -8.29 -4.28 1.54
N GLN A 49 -8.60 -5.49 2.01
CA GLN A 49 -9.48 -5.74 3.16
C GLN A 49 -9.01 -6.95 3.96
N VAL A 50 -9.02 -6.87 5.29
CA VAL A 50 -8.73 -8.01 6.16
C VAL A 50 -9.95 -8.24 7.05
N GLY A 51 -10.62 -9.38 6.86
CA GLY A 51 -11.88 -9.72 7.54
C GLY A 51 -13.07 -8.79 7.21
N GLU A 52 -14.05 -8.79 8.11
CA GLU A 52 -15.35 -8.10 7.96
C GLU A 52 -15.33 -6.60 8.31
N GLU A 53 -14.17 -5.94 8.46
CA GLU A 53 -14.09 -4.52 8.84
C GLU A 53 -14.62 -3.58 7.74
N GLN A 54 -15.95 -3.49 7.66
CA GLN A 54 -16.70 -2.44 6.99
C GLN A 54 -16.83 -1.27 7.97
N ASN A 55 -16.25 -0.12 7.62
CA ASN A 55 -16.58 1.22 8.15
C ASN A 55 -15.85 1.73 9.41
N GLN A 56 -14.79 1.09 9.91
CA GLN A 56 -13.93 1.80 10.88
C GLN A 56 -12.93 2.69 10.13
N THR A 57 -13.33 3.94 9.87
CA THR A 57 -12.38 5.06 9.72
C THR A 57 -11.73 5.30 11.08
N THR A 58 -10.81 4.43 11.50
CA THR A 58 -10.03 4.63 12.71
C THR A 58 -8.97 5.71 12.43
N THR A 59 -9.30 6.93 12.81
CA THR A 59 -8.36 8.06 13.01
C THR A 59 -7.41 7.83 14.21
N SER A 60 -7.25 6.58 14.67
CA SER A 60 -6.28 6.24 15.71
C SER A 60 -4.89 6.48 15.15
N GLY A 61 -4.15 7.38 15.82
CA GLY A 61 -2.90 7.94 15.33
C GLY A 61 -1.96 6.86 14.81
N LEU A 62 -1.59 7.01 13.54
CA LEU A 62 -0.53 6.30 12.84
C LEU A 62 0.79 6.53 13.60
N THR A 63 1.08 5.72 14.61
CA THR A 63 2.41 5.69 15.23
C THR A 63 3.25 4.66 14.47
N SER A 64 4.46 5.07 14.17
CA SER A 64 5.51 4.40 13.40
C SER A 64 6.04 3.12 14.05
N ASP A 65 5.26 2.45 14.90
CA ASP A 65 5.69 1.28 15.67
C ASP A 65 5.56 -0.02 14.86
N PHE A 66 6.00 -0.01 13.60
CA PHE A 66 6.48 -1.25 12.99
C PHE A 66 7.69 -1.79 13.76
N ALA A 67 8.41 -0.91 14.46
CA ALA A 67 9.64 -1.22 15.19
C ALA A 67 9.41 -1.86 16.58
N THR A 68 8.17 -1.98 17.06
CA THR A 68 7.87 -2.67 18.31
C THR A 68 6.66 -3.58 18.14
N LEU A 69 6.91 -4.79 17.65
CA LEU A 69 5.99 -5.90 17.89
C LEU A 69 6.21 -6.35 19.34
N GLY A 70 5.30 -5.95 20.22
CA GLY A 70 5.12 -6.65 21.48
C GLY A 70 4.66 -8.08 21.21
N GLN A 71 4.73 -8.92 22.22
CA GLN A 71 4.16 -10.26 22.11
C GLN A 71 2.84 -10.27 22.86
N PRO A 72 1.68 -10.38 22.17
CA PRO A 72 0.38 -10.36 22.83
C PRO A 72 0.19 -11.66 23.62
N LEU A 73 -0.46 -11.57 24.78
CA LEU A 73 -0.87 -12.76 25.52
C LEU A 73 -2.22 -13.27 24.97
N VAL A 74 -2.52 -14.54 25.21
CA VAL A 74 -3.85 -15.07 24.88
C VAL A 74 -4.95 -14.24 25.55
N GLY A 75 -5.91 -13.78 24.73
CA GLY A 75 -7.00 -12.88 25.12
C GLY A 75 -6.77 -11.41 24.76
N ASP A 76 -5.53 -11.01 24.45
CA ASP A 76 -5.17 -9.69 23.93
C ASP A 76 -5.42 -9.58 22.43
N GLN A 77 -5.27 -8.37 21.87
CA GLN A 77 -5.37 -8.17 20.43
C GLN A 77 -4.16 -8.78 19.72
N SER A 78 -4.40 -9.48 18.61
CA SER A 78 -3.33 -10.03 17.79
C SER A 78 -2.50 -8.92 17.15
N GLU A 79 -1.22 -8.86 17.50
CA GLU A 79 -0.28 -7.89 16.93
C GLU A 79 0.06 -8.22 15.48
N VAL A 80 0.09 -9.50 15.11
CA VAL A 80 0.31 -9.92 13.72
C VAL A 80 -0.88 -9.55 12.83
N ARG A 81 -2.10 -9.71 13.32
CA ARG A 81 -3.31 -9.18 12.66
C ARG A 81 -3.23 -7.65 12.54
N ALA A 82 -2.85 -6.96 13.61
CA ALA A 82 -2.73 -5.50 13.61
C ALA A 82 -1.68 -5.01 12.61
N LEU A 83 -0.53 -5.70 12.49
CA LEU A 83 0.49 -5.44 11.49
C LEU A 83 -0.08 -5.52 10.07
N ALA A 84 -0.76 -6.63 9.73
CA ALA A 84 -1.34 -6.79 8.40
C ALA A 84 -2.46 -5.78 8.11
N LEU A 85 -3.28 -5.45 9.11
CA LEU A 85 -4.28 -4.38 9.00
C LEU A 85 -3.63 -3.03 8.76
N ASN A 86 -2.60 -2.68 9.52
CA ASN A 86 -1.90 -1.42 9.35
C ASN A 86 -1.23 -1.33 7.97
N ALA A 87 -0.52 -2.38 7.54
CA ALA A 87 0.06 -2.45 6.20
C ALA A 87 -1.00 -2.24 5.10
N THR A 88 -2.14 -2.93 5.24
CA THR A 88 -3.32 -2.81 4.36
C THR A 88 -3.89 -1.40 4.35
N ILE A 89 -4.08 -0.78 5.53
CA ILE A 89 -4.59 0.59 5.68
C ILE A 89 -3.64 1.59 5.03
N HIS A 90 -2.33 1.45 5.21
CA HIS A 90 -1.32 2.33 4.62
C HIS A 90 -1.29 2.20 3.09
N ALA A 91 -1.32 0.97 2.56
CA ALA A 91 -1.45 0.72 1.12
C ALA A 91 -2.68 1.43 0.56
N ASN A 92 -3.81 1.22 1.23
CA ASN A 92 -5.10 1.76 0.84
C ASN A 92 -5.12 3.28 0.88
N LEU A 93 -4.53 3.91 1.91
CA LEU A 93 -4.46 5.36 1.99
C LEU A 93 -3.65 5.94 0.82
N LEU A 94 -2.48 5.37 0.54
CA LEU A 94 -1.61 5.80 -0.55
C LEU A 94 -2.28 5.64 -1.93
N LEU A 95 -2.89 4.47 -2.17
CA LEU A 95 -3.65 4.17 -3.38
C LEU A 95 -4.88 5.06 -3.51
N TYR A 96 -5.64 5.25 -2.42
CA TYR A 96 -6.82 6.11 -2.41
C TYR A 96 -6.45 7.53 -2.78
N GLU A 97 -5.45 8.12 -2.11
CA GLU A 97 -5.04 9.50 -2.37
C GLU A 97 -4.65 9.69 -3.84
N THR A 98 -3.92 8.73 -4.40
CA THR A 98 -3.42 8.81 -5.78
C THR A 98 -4.55 8.63 -6.79
N LEU A 99 -5.32 7.55 -6.68
CA LEU A 99 -6.37 7.22 -7.64
C LEU A 99 -7.55 8.20 -7.54
N ALA A 100 -7.93 8.64 -6.34
CA ALA A 100 -8.95 9.67 -6.17
C ALA A 100 -8.48 11.02 -6.75
N THR A 101 -7.19 11.35 -6.60
CA THR A 101 -6.61 12.56 -7.21
C THR A 101 -6.65 12.47 -8.74
N VAL A 102 -6.23 11.35 -9.32
CA VAL A 102 -6.29 11.13 -10.77
C VAL A 102 -7.73 11.23 -11.26
N GLU A 103 -8.67 10.56 -10.59
CA GLU A 103 -10.10 10.63 -10.92
C GLU A 103 -10.62 12.08 -10.83
N PHE A 104 -10.24 12.82 -9.79
CA PHE A 104 -10.65 14.21 -9.62
C PHE A 104 -10.08 15.11 -10.72
N ILE A 105 -8.77 15.04 -11.02
CA ILE A 105 -8.13 15.83 -12.08
C ILE A 105 -8.77 15.55 -13.43
N SER A 106 -9.05 14.26 -13.72
CA SER A 106 -9.65 13.84 -15.00
C SER A 106 -11.07 14.37 -15.24
N LYS A 107 -11.73 14.92 -14.21
CA LYS A 107 -13.04 15.58 -14.36
C LYS A 107 -12.94 17.00 -14.89
N PHE A 108 -11.74 17.57 -14.97
CA PHE A 108 -11.49 18.90 -15.51
C PHE A 108 -10.83 18.84 -16.88
N PRO A 109 -11.05 19.83 -17.76
CA PRO A 109 -10.40 19.85 -19.06
C PRO A 109 -8.88 19.96 -18.90
N ALA A 110 -8.15 19.23 -19.75
CA ALA A 110 -6.70 19.28 -19.78
C ALA A 110 -6.21 20.67 -20.23
N SER A 111 -5.10 21.13 -19.66
CA SER A 111 -4.43 22.37 -20.07
C SER A 111 -3.74 22.24 -21.44
N ALA A 112 -3.34 21.03 -21.81
CA ALA A 112 -2.83 20.69 -23.13
C ALA A 112 -3.20 19.24 -23.47
N LYS A 113 -3.25 18.95 -24.77
CA LYS A 113 -3.53 17.62 -25.31
C LYS A 113 -2.59 17.32 -26.48
N THR A 114 -2.13 16.08 -26.58
CA THR A 114 -1.48 15.50 -27.77
C THR A 114 -2.35 14.40 -28.36
N ASP A 115 -1.90 13.74 -29.43
CA ASP A 115 -2.61 12.59 -30.00
C ASP A 115 -2.75 11.43 -29.00
N ASP A 116 -1.80 11.32 -28.06
CA ASP A 116 -1.64 10.20 -27.13
C ASP A 116 -1.64 10.62 -25.65
N SER A 117 -1.94 11.87 -25.31
CA SER A 117 -1.90 12.30 -23.90
C SER A 117 -2.77 13.51 -23.57
N TRP A 118 -3.16 13.58 -22.30
CA TRP A 118 -3.81 14.72 -21.66
C TRP A 118 -2.90 15.25 -20.55
N ILE A 119 -2.71 16.57 -20.52
CA ILE A 119 -1.78 17.24 -19.60
C ILE A 119 -2.51 18.30 -18.80
N TRP A 120 -2.40 18.23 -17.47
CA TRP A 120 -2.88 19.24 -16.53
C TRP A 120 -1.69 19.88 -15.84
N ALA A 121 -1.46 21.16 -16.07
CA ALA A 121 -0.37 21.91 -15.48
C ALA A 121 -0.86 23.15 -14.74
N ASN A 122 -0.24 23.45 -13.59
CA ASN A 122 -0.45 24.71 -12.86
C ASN A 122 0.87 25.19 -12.25
N THR A 123 0.88 26.46 -11.84
CA THR A 123 1.93 27.04 -11.00
C THR A 123 1.28 27.67 -9.78
N GLU A 124 1.68 27.25 -8.58
CA GLU A 124 1.15 27.74 -7.31
C GLU A 124 2.25 27.77 -6.24
N GLN A 125 2.25 28.81 -5.41
CA GLN A 125 3.16 28.94 -4.25
C GLN A 125 4.64 28.72 -4.60
N GLY A 126 5.05 29.14 -5.80
CA GLY A 126 6.42 28.99 -6.28
C GLY A 126 6.78 27.61 -6.83
N LEU A 127 5.82 26.69 -6.95
CA LEU A 127 5.97 25.36 -7.55
C LEU A 127 5.17 25.26 -8.86
N SER A 128 5.73 24.59 -9.85
CA SER A 128 4.99 24.17 -11.05
C SER A 128 4.70 22.67 -10.95
N ASN A 129 3.44 22.27 -11.17
CA ASN A 129 3.02 20.88 -11.20
C ASN A 129 2.55 20.50 -12.61
N ARG A 130 2.72 19.22 -12.94
CA ARG A 130 2.25 18.63 -14.19
C ARG A 130 1.75 17.22 -13.92
N PHE A 131 0.50 16.95 -14.28
CA PHE A 131 -0.04 15.61 -14.37
C PHE A 131 -0.24 15.25 -15.85
N THR A 132 0.20 14.06 -16.24
CA THR A 132 0.08 13.54 -17.61
C THR A 132 -0.62 12.18 -17.55
N LEU A 133 -1.72 12.05 -18.27
CA LEU A 133 -2.36 10.77 -18.60
C LEU A 133 -2.02 10.45 -20.06
N GLY A 134 -1.29 9.37 -20.30
CA GLY A 134 -0.94 8.91 -21.64
C GLY A 134 -1.76 7.69 -22.06
N ASP A 135 -2.30 7.71 -23.27
CA ASP A 135 -2.92 6.58 -23.96
C ASP A 135 -1.82 5.80 -24.71
N ARG A 136 -1.69 4.51 -24.41
CA ARG A 136 -0.70 3.64 -25.06
C ARG A 136 -1.32 2.60 -25.97
N GLY A 137 -2.63 2.67 -26.21
CA GLY A 137 -3.37 1.70 -27.03
C GLY A 137 -3.51 0.35 -26.33
N ASP A 138 -3.42 -0.72 -27.10
CA ASP A 138 -3.62 -2.09 -26.60
C ASP A 138 -2.37 -2.62 -25.88
N GLY A 139 -2.57 -3.15 -24.68
CA GLY A 139 -1.64 -3.99 -23.94
C GLY A 139 -1.94 -5.50 -24.07
N PRO A 140 -1.22 -6.35 -23.33
CA PRO A 140 -1.39 -7.81 -23.36
C PRO A 140 -2.78 -8.36 -23.01
N GLU A 141 -3.49 -7.72 -22.08
CA GLU A 141 -4.79 -8.12 -21.52
C GLU A 141 -5.90 -7.06 -21.70
N GLY A 142 -5.58 -5.86 -22.17
CA GLY A 142 -6.56 -4.82 -22.53
C GLY A 142 -5.93 -3.46 -22.75
N HIS A 143 -6.70 -2.37 -22.60
CA HIS A 143 -6.23 -1.03 -22.96
C HIS A 143 -5.24 -0.46 -21.92
N LEU A 144 -4.08 0.02 -22.36
CA LEU A 144 -2.97 0.48 -21.53
C LEU A 144 -2.92 2.01 -21.41
N TYR A 145 -2.89 2.49 -20.17
CA TYR A 145 -2.72 3.89 -19.81
C TYR A 145 -1.45 4.10 -18.96
N THR A 146 -0.84 5.27 -19.09
CA THR A 146 0.30 5.70 -18.26
C THR A 146 -0.03 6.97 -17.51
N TYR A 147 0.51 7.09 -16.30
CA TYR A 147 0.27 8.21 -15.39
C TYR A 147 1.61 8.78 -14.97
N SER A 148 1.72 10.09 -14.87
CA SER A 148 2.88 10.74 -14.28
C SER A 148 2.48 12.05 -13.63
N PHE A 149 2.91 12.27 -12.40
CA PHE A 149 2.84 13.54 -11.71
C PHE A 149 4.24 14.04 -11.44
N GLN A 150 4.53 15.25 -11.91
CA GLN A 150 5.84 15.86 -11.86
C GLN A 150 5.76 17.25 -11.22
N ARG A 151 6.85 17.64 -10.56
CA ARG A 151 6.97 18.95 -9.90
C ARG A 151 8.35 19.56 -10.14
N LYS A 152 8.41 20.88 -10.20
CA LYS A 152 9.65 21.68 -10.17
C LYS A 152 9.43 22.99 -9.44
N ALA A 153 10.51 23.70 -9.10
CA ALA A 153 10.35 25.09 -8.71
C ALA A 153 9.90 25.92 -9.93
N SER A 154 9.02 26.88 -9.70
CA SER A 154 8.44 27.72 -10.77
C SER A 154 9.48 28.54 -11.53
N THR A 155 10.62 28.82 -10.90
CA THR A 155 11.76 29.55 -11.48
C THR A 155 12.70 28.67 -12.30
N GLU A 156 12.59 27.35 -12.21
CA GLU A 156 13.44 26.40 -12.93
C GLU A 156 12.90 26.12 -14.34
N GLY A 157 13.77 25.63 -15.24
CA GLY A 157 13.42 25.24 -16.61
C GLY A 157 12.56 23.98 -16.70
N GLU A 158 12.10 23.64 -17.91
CA GLU A 158 11.30 22.43 -18.18
C GLU A 158 12.04 21.12 -17.89
N ASP A 159 13.36 21.12 -17.98
CA ASP A 159 14.24 19.99 -17.67
C ASP A 159 14.36 19.70 -16.17
N ALA A 160 13.86 20.58 -15.30
CA ALA A 160 13.92 20.42 -13.85
C ALA A 160 12.74 19.65 -13.23
N PHE A 161 11.74 19.27 -14.03
CA PHE A 161 10.62 18.46 -13.55
C PHE A 161 11.11 17.12 -13.01
N ALA A 162 10.83 16.87 -11.73
CA ALA A 162 11.07 15.60 -11.06
C ALA A 162 9.75 14.85 -10.90
N THR A 163 9.75 13.54 -11.20
CA THR A 163 8.58 12.67 -11.06
C THR A 163 8.36 12.36 -9.58
N VAL A 164 7.17 12.70 -9.08
CA VAL A 164 6.75 12.42 -7.71
C VAL A 164 6.03 11.08 -7.64
N PHE A 165 5.18 10.79 -8.63
CA PHE A 165 4.66 9.45 -8.83
C PHE A 165 4.45 9.19 -10.33
N ASP A 166 4.53 7.92 -10.72
CA ASP A 166 4.16 7.45 -12.04
C ASP A 166 3.47 6.09 -11.99
N GLY A 167 2.99 5.61 -13.12
CA GLY A 167 2.44 4.28 -13.21
C GLY A 167 2.02 3.89 -14.60
N ALA A 168 1.72 2.61 -14.77
CA ALA A 168 1.13 2.04 -15.96
C ALA A 168 0.00 1.11 -15.53
N VAL A 169 -1.15 1.26 -16.17
CA VAL A 169 -2.35 0.50 -15.85
C VAL A 169 -2.97 -0.02 -17.12
N GLU A 170 -3.14 -1.32 -17.16
CA GLU A 170 -3.88 -2.03 -18.17
C GLU A 170 -5.27 -2.36 -17.66
N ARG A 171 -6.28 -1.91 -18.39
CA ARG A 171 -7.68 -2.18 -18.11
C ARG A 171 -8.13 -3.37 -18.92
N VAL A 172 -8.66 -4.39 -18.25
CA VAL A 172 -9.18 -5.59 -18.92
C VAL A 172 -10.64 -5.36 -19.33
N ASP A 173 -10.96 -5.67 -20.58
CA ASP A 173 -12.32 -5.61 -21.14
C ASP A 173 -13.17 -6.79 -20.66
N GLU A 174 -13.51 -6.77 -19.37
CA GLU A 174 -14.40 -7.76 -18.74
C GLU A 174 -15.73 -7.13 -18.30
N PRO A 175 -16.84 -7.89 -18.33
CA PRO A 175 -18.12 -7.45 -17.76
C PRO A 175 -17.95 -7.06 -16.30
N TRP A 176 -18.61 -5.98 -15.91
CA TRP A 176 -18.40 -5.34 -14.63
C TRP A 176 -19.38 -5.95 -13.63
N ASP A 177 -18.88 -6.63 -12.61
CA ASP A 177 -19.74 -7.08 -11.49
C ASP A 177 -20.32 -5.88 -10.72
N SER A 178 -19.65 -4.73 -10.80
CA SER A 178 -20.08 -3.46 -10.21
C SER A 178 -19.44 -2.28 -10.94
N PRO A 179 -20.13 -1.13 -11.08
CA PRO A 179 -19.55 0.09 -11.65
C PRO A 179 -18.35 0.63 -10.84
N ARG A 180 -18.14 0.13 -9.61
CA ARG A 180 -17.06 0.57 -8.70
C ARG A 180 -15.81 -0.31 -8.74
N VAL A 181 -15.90 -1.54 -9.22
CA VAL A 181 -14.75 -2.46 -9.28
C VAL A 181 -14.46 -2.75 -10.74
N ARG A 182 -13.37 -2.18 -11.24
CA ARG A 182 -12.95 -2.30 -12.64
C ARG A 182 -11.82 -3.33 -12.74
N PRO A 183 -11.98 -4.45 -13.46
CA PRO A 183 -10.90 -5.39 -13.72
C PRO A 183 -9.71 -4.69 -14.39
N GLY A 184 -8.50 -5.10 -14.01
CA GLY A 184 -7.29 -4.46 -14.50
C GLY A 184 -6.06 -4.88 -13.73
N GLN A 185 -4.91 -4.47 -14.25
CA GLN A 185 -3.62 -4.71 -13.64
C GLN A 185 -2.70 -3.54 -13.90
N GLY A 186 -1.65 -3.42 -13.09
CA GLY A 186 -0.71 -2.33 -13.30
C GLY A 186 0.26 -2.15 -12.16
N ILE A 187 0.97 -1.04 -12.23
CA ILE A 187 1.92 -0.60 -11.22
C ILE A 187 1.84 0.90 -11.02
N ILE A 188 1.97 1.33 -9.77
CA ILE A 188 2.10 2.73 -9.37
C ILE A 188 3.36 2.87 -8.54
N ARG A 189 4.17 3.89 -8.81
CA ARG A 189 5.45 4.16 -8.16
C ARG A 189 5.45 5.53 -7.54
N TYR A 190 6.09 5.66 -6.39
CA TYR A 190 6.25 6.90 -5.65
C TYR A 190 7.74 7.12 -5.36
N ASP A 191 8.19 8.33 -5.64
CA ASP A 191 9.54 8.79 -5.35
C ASP A 191 9.46 9.88 -4.27
N PHE A 192 9.68 9.46 -3.03
CA PHE A 192 9.63 10.36 -1.88
C PHE A 192 10.86 11.26 -1.80
N ASP A 193 11.99 10.86 -2.39
CA ASP A 193 13.18 11.72 -2.49
C ASP A 193 12.87 12.97 -3.34
N ASN A 194 12.16 12.79 -4.45
CA ASN A 194 11.67 13.89 -5.28
C ASN A 194 10.63 14.75 -4.57
N ILE A 195 9.76 14.16 -3.74
CA ILE A 195 8.83 14.94 -2.90
C ILE A 195 9.62 15.80 -1.90
N LYS A 196 10.59 15.19 -1.20
CA LYS A 196 11.39 15.83 -0.14
C LYS A 196 12.21 17.02 -0.64
N ARG A 197 12.61 17.01 -1.93
CA ARG A 197 13.23 18.17 -2.60
C ARG A 197 12.38 19.44 -2.51
N PHE A 198 11.05 19.32 -2.50
CA PHE A 198 10.11 20.45 -2.48
C PHE A 198 9.47 20.70 -1.09
N ASP A 199 9.45 19.70 -0.21
CA ASP A 199 9.06 19.84 1.19
C ASP A 199 9.94 18.95 2.08
N ALA A 200 10.92 19.55 2.74
CA ALA A 200 11.90 18.84 3.58
C ALA A 200 11.29 18.08 4.77
N ARG A 201 10.00 18.31 5.08
CA ARG A 201 9.29 17.58 6.15
C ARG A 201 8.81 16.20 5.71
N GLN A 202 8.82 15.93 4.40
CA GLN A 202 8.33 14.68 3.82
C GLN A 202 9.35 13.55 4.00
N ALA A 203 8.85 12.32 3.86
CA ALA A 203 9.71 11.13 3.87
C ALA A 203 10.68 11.14 2.67
N SER A 204 11.71 10.31 2.75
CA SER A 204 12.61 9.92 1.66
C SER A 204 12.41 8.44 1.31
N GLY A 205 12.92 7.98 0.17
CA GLY A 205 12.83 6.60 -0.30
C GLY A 205 11.82 6.39 -1.45
N THR A 206 11.51 5.13 -1.76
CA THR A 206 10.55 4.79 -2.84
C THR A 206 9.53 3.75 -2.40
N VAL A 207 8.36 3.81 -3.01
CA VAL A 207 7.32 2.78 -2.87
C VAL A 207 6.81 2.41 -4.25
N ALA A 208 6.66 1.12 -4.52
CA ALA A 208 6.04 0.62 -5.74
C ALA A 208 4.92 -0.36 -5.39
N VAL A 209 3.77 -0.19 -6.00
CA VAL A 209 2.56 -0.99 -5.79
C VAL A 209 2.14 -1.59 -7.11
N ALA A 210 2.33 -2.90 -7.25
CA ALA A 210 1.82 -3.66 -8.39
C ALA A 210 0.52 -4.37 -7.99
N PHE A 211 -0.44 -4.43 -8.89
CA PHE A 211 -1.75 -5.02 -8.59
C PHE A 211 -2.33 -5.74 -9.80
N ARG A 212 -3.24 -6.68 -9.50
CA ARG A 212 -4.08 -7.36 -10.48
C ARG A 212 -5.45 -7.62 -9.85
N VAL A 213 -6.51 -7.34 -10.61
CA VAL A 213 -7.89 -7.56 -10.20
C VAL A 213 -8.63 -8.24 -11.34
N ARG A 214 -9.05 -9.49 -11.11
CA ARG A 214 -9.71 -10.32 -12.13
C ARG A 214 -10.67 -11.33 -11.50
N LYS A 215 -11.86 -11.47 -12.09
CA LYS A 215 -12.97 -12.32 -11.59
C LYS A 215 -13.17 -12.28 -10.07
N GLY A 216 -13.11 -11.09 -9.48
CA GLY A 216 -13.30 -10.85 -8.04
C GLY A 216 -12.09 -11.15 -7.15
N VAL A 217 -11.02 -11.73 -7.69
CA VAL A 217 -9.74 -11.91 -7.00
C VAL A 217 -8.95 -10.61 -7.07
N ARG A 218 -8.40 -10.18 -5.93
CA ARG A 218 -7.51 -9.01 -5.85
C ARG A 218 -6.14 -9.45 -5.36
N GLN A 219 -5.12 -9.12 -6.12
CA GLN A 219 -3.73 -9.37 -5.76
C GLN A 219 -2.97 -8.05 -5.73
N VAL A 220 -2.18 -7.82 -4.69
CA VAL A 220 -1.33 -6.64 -4.57
C VAL A 220 0.04 -7.05 -4.07
N ARG A 221 1.06 -6.42 -4.63
CA ARG A 221 2.46 -6.52 -4.20
C ARG A 221 2.99 -5.13 -3.97
N VAL A 222 3.62 -4.92 -2.84
CA VAL A 222 4.19 -3.62 -2.47
C VAL A 222 5.62 -3.79 -2.08
N PHE A 223 6.50 -3.03 -2.72
CA PHE A 223 7.89 -2.87 -2.33
C PHE A 223 8.10 -1.46 -1.77
N ILE A 224 8.69 -1.40 -0.59
CA ILE A 224 9.11 -0.20 0.12
C ILE A 224 10.63 -0.25 0.21
N ARG A 225 11.31 0.80 -0.25
CA ARG A 225 12.78 0.87 -0.26
C ARG A 225 13.25 2.11 0.45
N ASN A 226 14.04 1.90 1.51
CA ASN A 226 14.68 2.96 2.28
C ASN A 226 13.72 4.09 2.70
N LEU A 227 12.47 3.73 3.01
CA LEU A 227 11.46 4.73 3.38
C LEU A 227 11.81 5.29 4.76
N GLN A 228 12.03 6.60 4.85
CA GLN A 228 12.41 7.24 6.10
C GLN A 228 11.74 8.60 6.26
N ASP A 229 10.93 8.76 7.30
CA ASP A 229 10.42 10.07 7.71
C ASP A 229 11.25 10.67 8.86
N ASN A 230 10.89 11.88 9.30
CA ASN A 230 11.62 12.59 10.36
C ASN A 230 11.39 12.03 11.77
N THR A 231 10.52 11.02 11.93
CA THR A 231 10.19 10.35 13.18
C THR A 231 10.81 8.96 13.29
N MET A 232 11.24 8.38 12.17
CA MET A 232 11.89 7.07 12.10
C MET A 232 13.39 7.18 12.40
N LEU A 233 13.87 6.37 13.35
CA LEU A 233 15.30 6.28 13.67
C LEU A 233 16.09 5.69 12.49
N ASN A 234 15.53 4.65 11.86
CA ASN A 234 16.14 3.90 10.78
C ASN A 234 15.20 3.85 9.56
N PRO A 235 15.74 3.80 8.32
CA PRO A 235 14.92 3.62 7.12
C PRO A 235 14.27 2.22 7.11
N LEU A 236 13.05 2.13 6.59
CA LEU A 236 12.33 0.88 6.39
C LEU A 236 12.51 0.36 4.97
N THR A 237 12.93 -0.90 4.84
CA THR A 237 12.84 -1.67 3.60
C THR A 237 11.95 -2.87 3.86
N ALA A 238 10.87 -2.98 3.09
CA ALA A 238 9.85 -4.00 3.29
C ALA A 238 9.18 -4.40 1.98
N ALA A 239 8.69 -5.62 1.94
CA ALA A 239 7.83 -6.13 0.89
C ALA A 239 6.59 -6.78 1.51
N TYR A 240 5.45 -6.66 0.84
CA TYR A 240 4.32 -7.52 1.16
C TYR A 240 3.52 -7.91 -0.07
N GLU A 241 2.92 -9.09 0.00
CA GLU A 241 1.98 -9.61 -0.96
C GLU A 241 0.63 -9.84 -0.27
N TYR A 242 -0.43 -9.53 -0.98
CA TYR A 242 -1.79 -9.63 -0.48
C TYR A 242 -2.66 -10.29 -1.55
N VAL A 243 -3.49 -11.24 -1.13
CA VAL A 243 -4.51 -11.87 -1.97
C VAL A 243 -5.85 -11.84 -1.26
N GLN A 244 -6.86 -11.27 -1.90
CA GLN A 244 -8.25 -11.38 -1.49
C GLN A 244 -9.01 -12.28 -2.46
N ARG A 245 -9.75 -13.25 -1.92
CA ARG A 245 -10.65 -14.09 -2.68
C ARG A 245 -12.11 -13.73 -2.38
N PRO A 246 -12.98 -13.69 -3.39
CA PRO A 246 -14.38 -13.29 -3.19
C PRO A 246 -15.10 -14.29 -2.29
N GLY A 247 -15.43 -13.88 -1.06
CA GLY A 247 -16.19 -14.70 -0.11
C GLY A 247 -15.39 -15.80 0.60
N GLU A 248 -14.08 -15.89 0.40
CA GLU A 248 -13.23 -16.97 0.97
C GLU A 248 -12.15 -16.46 1.93
N GLY A 249 -12.07 -15.15 2.16
CA GLY A 249 -11.06 -14.53 3.00
C GLY A 249 -9.83 -14.11 2.20
N GLY A 250 -8.64 -14.31 2.74
CA GLY A 250 -7.42 -13.90 2.04
C GLY A 250 -6.13 -14.31 2.72
N GLU A 251 -5.05 -13.94 2.06
CA GLU A 251 -3.68 -14.23 2.44
C GLU A 251 -2.87 -12.93 2.46
N PHE A 252 -1.94 -12.85 3.40
CA PHE A 252 -0.99 -11.75 3.50
C PHE A 252 0.37 -12.32 3.83
N GLN A 253 1.37 -11.89 3.08
CA GLN A 253 2.77 -12.19 3.32
C GLN A 253 3.50 -10.86 3.46
N PHE A 254 4.42 -10.76 4.40
CA PHE A 254 5.21 -9.56 4.66
C PHE A 254 6.64 -9.95 4.99
N ARG A 255 7.59 -9.14 4.54
CA ARG A 255 8.99 -9.21 4.88
C ARG A 255 9.50 -7.80 5.15
N ALA A 256 10.26 -7.61 6.23
CA ALA A 256 10.95 -6.36 6.48
C ALA A 256 12.31 -6.59 7.12
N GLU A 257 13.25 -5.70 6.82
CA GLU A 257 14.49 -5.54 7.56
C GLU A 257 14.34 -4.29 8.43
N ALA A 258 14.35 -4.47 9.75
CA ALA A 258 14.19 -3.36 10.70
C ALA A 258 14.86 -3.66 12.04
N ASP A 259 15.04 -2.61 12.85
CA ASP A 259 15.53 -2.68 14.23
C ASP A 259 14.34 -2.99 15.17
N PHE A 260 13.94 -4.25 15.24
CA PHE A 260 12.78 -4.70 16.04
C PHE A 260 13.12 -4.77 17.53
N MET A 261 14.40 -5.01 17.84
CA MET A 261 14.88 -5.02 19.22
C MET A 261 15.12 -3.59 19.76
N ASN A 262 15.07 -2.58 18.88
CA ASN A 262 15.32 -1.17 19.17
C ASN A 262 16.67 -0.97 19.91
N ASP A 263 17.67 -1.76 19.51
CA ASP A 263 19.03 -1.71 20.03
C ASP A 263 20.06 -1.28 18.98
N GLY A 264 19.57 -0.91 17.78
CA GLY A 264 20.33 -0.29 16.72
C GLY A 264 20.69 -1.29 15.63
N LEU A 265 21.99 -1.44 15.39
CA LEU A 265 22.51 -2.36 14.38
C LEU A 265 23.17 -3.57 15.05
N PRO A 266 23.13 -4.75 14.42
CA PRO A 266 22.51 -5.03 13.11
C PRO A 266 20.98 -5.21 13.17
N PHE A 267 20.28 -4.93 12.05
CA PHE A 267 18.82 -5.11 11.95
C PHE A 267 18.42 -6.59 11.88
N GLU A 268 17.21 -6.89 12.35
CA GLU A 268 16.56 -8.19 12.21
C GLU A 268 15.73 -8.27 10.92
N ASP A 269 15.65 -9.48 10.36
CA ASP A 269 14.70 -9.84 9.32
C ASP A 269 13.42 -10.34 9.99
N LEU A 270 12.28 -9.72 9.69
CA LEU A 270 10.95 -10.21 10.04
C LEU A 270 10.24 -10.72 8.79
N ASP A 271 9.83 -11.98 8.82
CA ASP A 271 8.95 -12.59 7.84
C ASP A 271 7.61 -12.92 8.50
N VAL A 272 6.49 -12.57 7.88
CA VAL A 272 5.13 -12.87 8.36
C VAL A 272 4.32 -13.46 7.21
N ARG A 273 3.67 -14.60 7.42
CA ARG A 273 2.61 -15.10 6.55
C ARG A 273 1.37 -15.35 7.37
N LEU A 274 0.23 -14.92 6.87
CA LEU A 274 -1.04 -15.18 7.52
C LEU A 274 -2.15 -15.42 6.51
N GLU A 275 -3.17 -16.14 6.99
CA GLU A 275 -4.40 -16.40 6.26
C GLU A 275 -5.59 -16.12 7.17
N TRP A 276 -6.66 -15.54 6.63
CA TRP A 276 -7.90 -15.30 7.35
C TRP A 276 -9.10 -15.83 6.58
N LEU A 277 -10.10 -16.26 7.34
CA LEU A 277 -11.41 -16.66 6.83
C LEU A 277 -12.32 -15.44 6.65
N PRO A 278 -13.44 -15.56 5.90
CA PRO A 278 -14.37 -14.45 5.67
C PRO A 278 -14.89 -13.78 6.95
N ASN A 279 -15.07 -14.54 8.02
CA ASN A 279 -15.53 -14.06 9.33
C ASN A 279 -14.45 -13.29 10.12
N GLY A 280 -13.23 -13.18 9.60
CA GLY A 280 -12.11 -12.48 10.21
C GLY A 280 -11.25 -13.28 11.19
N THR A 281 -11.57 -14.54 11.50
CA THR A 281 -10.62 -15.42 12.21
C THR A 281 -9.43 -15.71 11.32
N GLY A 282 -8.23 -15.86 11.90
CA GLY A 282 -7.05 -16.15 11.10
C GLY A 282 -5.93 -16.81 11.90
N ARG A 283 -4.91 -17.21 11.15
CA ARG A 283 -3.70 -17.87 11.62
C ARG A 283 -2.50 -17.21 10.97
N ALA A 284 -1.42 -17.08 11.71
CA ALA A 284 -0.15 -16.56 11.22
C ALA A 284 1.04 -17.42 11.63
N LEU A 285 2.09 -17.31 10.81
CA LEU A 285 3.47 -17.65 11.11
C LEU A 285 4.28 -16.35 11.02
N SER A 286 5.03 -16.03 12.05
CA SER A 286 6.05 -14.98 12.03
C SER A 286 7.41 -15.59 12.31
N VAL A 287 8.44 -15.18 11.59
CA VAL A 287 9.82 -15.64 11.77
C VAL A 287 10.72 -14.42 11.88
N VAL A 288 11.46 -14.32 12.98
CA VAL A 288 12.47 -13.30 13.22
C VAL A 288 13.84 -13.95 13.14
N THR A 289 14.74 -13.38 12.33
CA THR A 289 16.10 -13.90 12.15
C THR A 289 17.12 -12.77 12.13
N ARG A 290 18.41 -13.12 12.31
CA ARG A 290 19.55 -12.18 12.26
C ARG A 290 19.45 -11.08 13.31
N GLY A 291 20.15 -9.96 13.08
CA GLY A 291 20.16 -8.82 13.99
C GLY A 291 20.83 -9.11 15.33
N SER A 292 20.30 -8.53 16.38
CA SER A 292 20.79 -8.65 17.75
C SER A 292 20.16 -9.81 18.53
N ILE A 293 19.27 -10.61 17.91
CA ILE A 293 18.62 -11.73 18.60
C ILE A 293 19.67 -12.80 19.03
N PRO A 294 19.59 -13.34 20.25
CA PRO A 294 20.62 -14.23 20.79
C PRO A 294 20.53 -15.69 20.29
N VAL A 295 19.57 -15.98 19.41
CA VAL A 295 19.29 -17.30 18.84
C VAL A 295 19.36 -17.22 17.31
N GLU A 296 19.38 -18.36 16.62
CA GLU A 296 19.42 -18.35 15.15
C GLU A 296 18.12 -17.80 14.55
N GLU A 297 16.99 -18.22 15.10
CA GLU A 297 15.66 -17.76 14.72
C GLU A 297 14.67 -17.82 15.88
N ILE A 298 13.63 -16.99 15.79
CA ILE A 298 12.43 -17.06 16.62
C ILE A 298 11.24 -17.25 15.68
N VAL A 299 10.57 -18.39 15.77
CA VAL A 299 9.33 -18.68 15.06
C VAL A 299 8.17 -18.44 16.01
N VAL A 300 7.10 -17.79 15.54
CA VAL A 300 5.87 -17.52 16.29
C VAL A 300 4.69 -18.01 15.47
N HIS A 301 3.90 -18.90 16.06
CA HIS A 301 2.60 -19.31 15.54
C HIS A 301 1.50 -18.62 16.34
N GLU A 302 0.51 -18.06 15.64
CA GLU A 302 -0.59 -17.35 16.29
C GLU A 302 -1.92 -17.68 15.61
N CYS A 303 -2.99 -17.84 16.38
CA CYS A 303 -4.38 -17.79 15.90
C CYS A 303 -5.16 -16.69 16.62
N TRP A 304 -6.12 -16.07 15.92
CA TRP A 304 -7.06 -15.12 16.49
C TRP A 304 -8.52 -15.41 16.12
N ASN A 305 -9.43 -14.97 16.98
CA ASN A 305 -10.88 -15.11 16.77
C ASN A 305 -11.49 -13.94 15.99
N THR A 306 -12.81 -13.96 15.77
CA THR A 306 -13.54 -12.91 15.02
C THR A 306 -13.44 -11.50 15.64
N GLY A 307 -13.14 -11.41 16.93
CA GLY A 307 -12.87 -10.15 17.64
C GLY A 307 -11.42 -9.68 17.55
N GLY A 308 -10.59 -10.34 16.72
CA GLY A 308 -9.17 -10.04 16.57
C GLY A 308 -8.31 -10.42 17.78
N LYS A 309 -8.86 -11.20 18.72
CA LYS A 309 -8.14 -11.59 19.93
C LYS A 309 -7.37 -12.88 19.74
N THR A 310 -6.13 -12.92 20.21
CA THR A 310 -5.27 -14.11 20.21
C THR A 310 -5.92 -15.22 21.04
N VAL A 311 -6.09 -16.40 20.46
CA VAL A 311 -6.65 -17.59 21.13
C VAL A 311 -5.61 -18.70 21.33
N TRP A 312 -4.56 -18.70 20.52
CA TRP A 312 -3.44 -19.61 20.62
C TRP A 312 -2.17 -18.90 20.17
N LEU A 313 -1.08 -19.09 20.92
CA LEU A 313 0.24 -18.59 20.59
C LEU A 313 1.30 -19.59 21.03
N GLN A 314 2.23 -19.90 20.13
CA GLN A 314 3.38 -20.76 20.38
C GLN A 314 4.64 -20.13 19.78
N THR A 315 5.79 -20.35 20.41
CA THR A 315 7.09 -19.89 19.89
C THR A 315 8.12 -21.01 19.82
N GLU A 316 9.09 -20.88 18.92
CA GLU A 316 10.26 -21.74 18.82
C GLU A 316 11.52 -20.86 18.71
N PRO A 317 12.49 -20.94 19.65
CA PRO A 317 12.45 -21.71 20.89
C PRO A 317 11.31 -21.28 21.82
N GLU A 318 10.96 -22.14 22.78
CA GLU A 318 9.86 -21.89 23.70
C GLU A 318 10.18 -20.69 24.61
N LEU A 319 9.32 -19.67 24.55
CA LEU A 319 9.36 -18.48 25.41
C LEU A 319 8.17 -18.55 26.37
N ALA A 320 8.38 -19.18 27.53
CA ALA A 320 7.31 -19.54 28.48
C ALA A 320 6.44 -18.35 28.95
N GLU A 321 6.95 -17.12 28.85
CA GLU A 321 6.23 -15.90 29.22
C GLU A 321 5.16 -15.49 28.20
N VAL A 322 5.18 -16.10 27.01
CA VAL A 322 4.45 -15.66 25.82
C VAL A 322 3.42 -16.69 25.37
N ILE A 323 3.79 -17.97 25.48
CA ILE A 323 2.96 -19.08 25.02
C ILE A 323 1.62 -19.14 25.78
N GLY A 324 0.56 -19.54 25.08
CA GLY A 324 -0.74 -19.71 25.70
C GLY A 324 -1.80 -20.30 24.78
N GLY A 325 -2.92 -20.72 25.38
CA GLY A 325 -4.02 -21.37 24.67
C GLY A 325 -3.65 -22.75 24.14
N ALA A 326 -4.55 -23.35 23.37
CA ALA A 326 -4.29 -24.59 22.65
C ALA A 326 -4.56 -24.40 21.16
N GLU A 327 -3.84 -25.10 20.28
CA GLU A 327 -4.09 -25.04 18.83
C GLU A 327 -5.53 -25.44 18.49
N THR A 328 -6.15 -26.28 19.32
CA THR A 328 -7.57 -26.65 19.19
C THR A 328 -8.55 -25.49 19.42
N ASP A 329 -8.08 -24.36 19.97
CA ASP A 329 -8.86 -23.12 20.13
C ASP A 329 -8.86 -22.28 18.85
N CYS A 330 -8.00 -22.58 17.87
CA CYS A 330 -8.10 -22.02 16.52
C CYS A 330 -9.40 -22.46 15.83
N ASP A 331 -9.84 -21.69 14.82
CA ASP A 331 -10.92 -22.15 13.94
C ASP A 331 -10.54 -23.49 13.28
N ALA A 332 -11.49 -24.42 13.20
CA ALA A 332 -11.25 -25.77 12.70
C ALA A 332 -10.69 -25.80 11.26
N ALA A 333 -11.03 -24.81 10.42
CA ALA A 333 -10.48 -24.72 9.06
C ALA A 333 -9.02 -24.23 9.03
N LEU A 334 -8.55 -23.61 10.11
CA LEU A 334 -7.18 -23.10 10.27
C LEU A 334 -6.31 -24.05 11.12
N GLN A 335 -6.92 -25.00 11.81
CA GLN A 335 -6.19 -26.07 12.50
C GLN A 335 -5.45 -26.91 11.45
N ASN A 336 -4.16 -27.18 11.69
CA ASN A 336 -3.25 -27.88 10.77
C ASN A 336 -2.95 -27.16 9.44
N LEU A 337 -3.36 -25.90 9.27
CA LEU A 337 -2.90 -25.10 8.14
C LEU A 337 -1.38 -24.95 8.27
N VAL A 338 -0.64 -25.57 7.35
CA VAL A 338 0.81 -25.42 7.25
C VAL A 338 1.08 -24.10 6.56
N ILE A 339 1.42 -23.10 7.38
CA ILE A 339 1.89 -21.82 6.88
C ILE A 339 3.41 -21.95 6.76
N ASP A 340 3.90 -22.01 5.53
CA ASP A 340 5.34 -21.95 5.26
C ASP A 340 5.87 -20.52 5.44
N ARG A 341 7.18 -20.39 5.63
CA ARG A 341 7.86 -19.10 5.62
C ARG A 341 7.51 -18.33 4.32
N PRO A 342 7.22 -17.03 4.40
CA PRO A 342 7.06 -16.18 3.22
C PRO A 342 8.18 -16.39 2.21
N LEU A 343 7.80 -16.52 0.94
CA LEU A 343 8.74 -16.55 -0.18
C LEU A 343 8.75 -15.18 -0.87
N ILE A 344 8.83 -14.11 -0.08
CA ILE A 344 8.92 -12.75 -0.62
C ILE A 344 10.39 -12.37 -0.73
N GLU A 345 10.79 -11.91 -1.90
CA GLU A 345 12.12 -11.38 -2.12
C GLU A 345 12.30 -10.05 -1.38
N THR A 346 13.47 -9.85 -0.77
CA THR A 346 13.86 -8.53 -0.28
C THR A 346 13.84 -7.55 -1.46
N PRO A 347 13.20 -6.37 -1.32
CA PRO A 347 13.18 -5.37 -2.38
C PRO A 347 14.59 -5.05 -2.89
N THR A 348 14.80 -5.23 -4.19
CA THR A 348 15.96 -4.69 -4.92
C THR A 348 15.55 -3.40 -5.61
N ASP A 349 16.41 -2.81 -6.44
CA ASP A 349 16.03 -1.64 -7.26
C ASP A 349 14.93 -1.95 -8.31
N ALA A 350 14.65 -3.23 -8.57
CA ALA A 350 13.60 -3.64 -9.50
C ALA A 350 12.20 -3.53 -8.87
N ASP A 351 11.23 -3.10 -9.66
CA ASP A 351 9.81 -3.06 -9.29
C ASP A 351 9.25 -4.44 -8.91
N PRO A 352 8.22 -4.49 -8.05
CA PRO A 352 7.46 -5.71 -7.87
C PRO A 352 6.81 -6.10 -9.20
N ALA A 353 6.94 -7.36 -9.58
CA ALA A 353 6.24 -7.88 -10.75
C ALA A 353 4.73 -7.78 -10.53
N ILE A 354 3.99 -7.38 -11.57
CA ILE A 354 2.52 -7.49 -11.59
C ILE A 354 2.15 -8.94 -11.24
N PRO A 355 1.24 -9.17 -10.27
CA PRO A 355 0.82 -10.52 -9.93
C PRO A 355 0.37 -11.30 -11.16
N GLY A 356 0.80 -12.55 -11.27
CA GLY A 356 0.30 -13.45 -12.31
C GLY A 356 -1.11 -13.94 -11.99
N PRO A 357 -1.77 -14.62 -12.95
CA PRO A 357 -3.11 -15.16 -12.74
C PRO A 357 -3.19 -16.07 -11.51
N TYR A 358 -4.16 -15.80 -10.62
CA TYR A 358 -4.46 -16.64 -9.47
C TYR A 358 -5.27 -17.89 -9.89
N PRO A 359 -5.05 -19.07 -9.27
CA PRO A 359 -5.86 -20.25 -9.54
C PRO A 359 -7.36 -19.98 -9.28
N GLY A 360 -8.19 -20.16 -10.31
CA GLY A 360 -9.63 -19.88 -10.21
C GLY A 360 -10.04 -18.47 -10.66
N GLU A 361 -9.08 -17.67 -11.12
CA GLU A 361 -9.34 -16.44 -11.90
C GLU A 361 -10.19 -16.66 -13.14
#